data_AF-A0A1I7ECB2-F1
#
_entry.id   AF-A0A1I7ECB2-F1
#
_cell.length_a   1.000
_cell.length_b   1.000
_cell.length_c   1.000
_cell.angle_alpha   90.00
_cell.angle_beta   90.00
_cell.angle_gamma   90.00
#
_symmetry.space_group_name_H-M   'P 1'
#
loop_
_entity.id
_entity.type
_entity.pdbx_description
1 polymer ?
#
loop_
_entity_poly.entity_id
_entity_poly.type
_entity_poly.pdbx_seq_one_letter_code
_entity_poly.pdbx_strand_id
1 'polypeptide(L)'
;MTSTAPPSDSPPSEADIQAYADGTLTPERAAFLEDYLGKDPAEARRVAFYDRLNAQMQQAFQTTDEPVSTRAEGRRGVLGRLKAGERRGKVVNAVVALVLTLIAASGWLAATQVSRQALNNAAVMALAETATAQYSAASPTRTDVSAPNLAAIGLRLVDQRVLSLSPLQRATEFIYLNGDNRPVVLISSLAPLAPAQPQWAALRIGEIRLLTWTVQWQRFVVAGDARTHGLMRAADVMTMR
;
A
#
# COMPACT_ATOMS: atom_id res chain seq x y z
N MET A 1 -28.77 22.60 -7.28
CA MET A 1 -27.95 21.39 -7.46
C MET A 1 -28.61 20.57 -8.56
N THR A 2 -28.03 20.57 -9.75
CA THR A 2 -28.59 19.93 -10.96
C THR A 2 -28.21 18.45 -10.98
N SER A 3 -29.20 17.58 -10.78
CA SER A 3 -29.05 16.12 -10.94
C SER A 3 -28.85 15.81 -12.43
N THR A 4 -27.70 15.28 -12.80
CA THR A 4 -27.41 14.78 -14.15
C THR A 4 -27.61 13.27 -14.14
N ALA A 5 -28.86 12.82 -14.17
CA ALA A 5 -29.16 11.42 -14.44
C ALA A 5 -29.17 11.22 -15.97
N PRO A 6 -28.35 10.32 -16.53
CA PRO A 6 -28.38 10.01 -17.96
C PRO A 6 -29.70 9.32 -18.36
N PRO A 7 -30.14 9.46 -19.63
CA PRO A 7 -31.39 8.87 -20.12
C PRO A 7 -31.35 7.34 -20.14
N SER A 8 -32.50 6.72 -19.89
CA SER A 8 -32.70 5.26 -19.72
C SER A 8 -32.32 4.38 -20.92
N ASP A 9 -32.05 4.96 -22.09
CA ASP A 9 -31.63 4.25 -23.30
C ASP A 9 -30.10 4.11 -23.43
N SER A 10 -29.33 4.68 -22.50
CA SER A 10 -27.86 4.55 -22.50
C SER A 10 -27.43 3.22 -21.89
N PRO A 11 -26.35 2.58 -22.37
CA PRO A 11 -25.74 1.43 -21.71
C PRO A 11 -25.48 1.73 -20.23
N PRO A 12 -25.65 0.75 -19.32
CA PRO A 12 -25.40 0.99 -17.91
C PRO A 12 -23.98 1.46 -17.66
N SER A 13 -23.84 2.57 -16.94
CA SER A 13 -22.55 3.11 -16.54
C SER A 13 -22.07 2.50 -15.22
N GLU A 14 -20.78 2.63 -14.91
CA GLU A 14 -20.21 2.20 -13.61
C GLU A 14 -20.91 2.89 -12.42
N ALA A 15 -21.34 4.15 -12.61
CA ALA A 15 -22.13 4.87 -11.62
C ALA A 15 -23.52 4.25 -11.41
N ASP A 16 -24.15 3.69 -12.45
CA ASP A 16 -25.46 3.02 -12.35
C ASP A 16 -25.34 1.71 -11.55
N ILE A 17 -24.24 0.98 -11.72
CA ILE A 17 -23.94 -0.25 -10.97
C ILE A 17 -23.73 0.06 -9.49
N GLN A 18 -22.96 1.09 -9.18
CA GLN A 18 -22.73 1.53 -7.80
C GLN A 18 -24.04 2.01 -7.14
N ALA A 19 -24.85 2.78 -7.86
CA ALA A 19 -26.16 3.23 -7.36
C ALA A 19 -27.15 2.07 -7.13
N TYR A 20 -27.10 1.00 -7.95
CA TYR A 20 -27.88 -0.23 -7.73
C TYR A 20 -27.43 -0.94 -6.45
N ALA A 21 -26.12 -1.12 -6.27
CA ALA A 21 -25.55 -1.75 -5.08
C ALA A 21 -25.86 -0.95 -3.79
N ASP A 22 -25.88 0.38 -3.89
CA ASP A 22 -26.20 1.27 -2.77
C ASP A 22 -27.72 1.45 -2.56
N GLY A 23 -28.57 0.82 -3.38
CA GLY A 23 -30.03 0.93 -3.30
C GLY A 23 -30.58 2.32 -3.64
N THR A 24 -29.78 3.16 -4.29
CA THR A 24 -30.10 4.56 -4.63
C THR A 24 -30.54 4.73 -6.09
N LEU A 25 -30.53 3.65 -6.87
CA LEU A 25 -30.97 3.65 -8.25
C LEU A 25 -32.49 3.74 -8.35
N THR A 26 -33.00 4.49 -9.34
CA THR A 26 -34.44 4.59 -9.57
C THR A 26 -35.01 3.23 -10.03
N PRO A 27 -36.25 2.89 -9.64
CA PRO A 27 -36.85 1.60 -9.97
C PRO A 27 -36.88 1.29 -11.47
N GLU A 28 -37.08 2.32 -12.31
CA GLU A 28 -37.12 2.19 -13.76
C GLU A 28 -35.74 1.83 -14.36
N ARG A 29 -34.66 2.37 -13.78
CA ARG A 29 -33.29 2.11 -14.24
C ARG A 29 -32.75 0.78 -13.68
N ALA A 30 -33.21 0.36 -12.50
CA ALA A 30 -32.95 -0.97 -11.96
C ALA A 30 -33.55 -2.08 -12.83
N ALA A 31 -34.80 -1.93 -13.28
CA ALA A 31 -35.44 -2.89 -14.18
C ALA A 31 -34.72 -2.99 -15.55
N PHE A 32 -34.23 -1.86 -16.08
CA PHE A 32 -33.41 -1.85 -17.29
C PHE A 32 -32.07 -2.56 -17.10
N LEU A 33 -31.41 -2.36 -15.94
CA LEU A 33 -30.16 -3.04 -15.61
C LEU A 33 -30.36 -4.55 -15.49
N GLU A 34 -31.44 -5.01 -14.87
CA GLU A 34 -31.79 -6.44 -14.77
C GLU A 34 -32.03 -7.07 -16.14
N ASP A 35 -32.74 -6.40 -17.05
CA ASP A 35 -32.96 -6.85 -18.43
C ASP A 35 -31.65 -6.85 -19.25
N TYR A 36 -30.77 -5.87 -19.05
CA TYR A 36 -29.46 -5.80 -19.68
C TYR A 36 -28.54 -6.95 -19.23
N LEU A 37 -28.46 -7.20 -17.92
CA LEU A 37 -27.66 -8.30 -17.35
C LEU A 37 -28.24 -9.68 -17.71
N GLY A 38 -29.56 -9.78 -17.90
CA GLY A 38 -30.22 -10.98 -18.38
C GLY A 38 -29.85 -11.34 -19.83
N LYS A 39 -29.51 -10.35 -20.66
CA LYS A 39 -29.10 -10.51 -22.06
C LYS A 39 -27.62 -10.84 -22.23
N ASP A 40 -26.77 -10.51 -21.26
CA ASP A 40 -25.33 -10.80 -21.27
C ASP A 40 -24.85 -11.49 -19.97
N PRO A 41 -24.77 -12.83 -19.94
CA PRO A 41 -24.35 -13.58 -18.75
C PRO A 41 -22.87 -13.42 -18.41
N ALA A 42 -22.02 -12.89 -19.30
CA ALA A 42 -20.63 -12.59 -19.00
C ALA A 42 -20.52 -11.28 -18.21
N GLU A 43 -21.28 -10.26 -18.59
CA GLU A 43 -21.39 -9.00 -17.85
C GLU A 43 -22.06 -9.22 -16.48
N ALA A 44 -23.12 -10.04 -16.41
CA ALA A 44 -23.74 -10.40 -15.13
C ALA A 44 -22.74 -11.00 -14.12
N ARG A 45 -21.81 -11.85 -14.58
CA ARG A 45 -20.76 -12.42 -13.73
C ARG A 45 -19.75 -11.37 -13.27
N ARG A 46 -19.44 -10.40 -14.13
CA ARG A 46 -18.52 -9.31 -13.82
C ARG A 46 -19.12 -8.39 -12.75
N VAL A 47 -20.38 -8.00 -12.89
CA VAL A 47 -21.11 -7.20 -11.89
C VAL A 47 -21.22 -7.93 -10.56
N ALA A 48 -21.63 -9.20 -10.56
CA ALA A 48 -21.75 -10.00 -9.34
C ALA A 48 -20.40 -10.28 -8.64
N PHE A 49 -19.27 -10.16 -9.34
CA PHE A 49 -17.95 -10.20 -8.73
C PHE A 49 -17.66 -8.90 -7.95
N TYR A 50 -17.98 -7.75 -8.54
CA TYR A 50 -17.80 -6.45 -7.89
C TYR A 50 -18.77 -6.25 -6.71
N ASP A 51 -20.02 -6.70 -6.81
CA ASP A 51 -20.98 -6.64 -5.69
C ASP A 51 -20.47 -7.40 -4.46
N ARG A 52 -19.91 -8.59 -4.66
CA ARG A 52 -19.31 -9.37 -3.56
C ARG A 52 -18.11 -8.68 -2.95
N LEU A 53 -17.30 -8.00 -3.75
CA LEU A 53 -16.15 -7.23 -3.27
C LEU A 53 -16.63 -6.01 -2.45
N ASN A 54 -17.66 -5.30 -2.92
CA ASN A 54 -18.23 -4.15 -2.22
C ASN A 54 -18.86 -4.57 -0.88
N ALA A 55 -19.61 -5.68 -0.86
CA ALA A 55 -20.18 -6.23 0.36
C ALA A 55 -19.11 -6.61 1.38
N GLN A 56 -17.98 -7.19 0.96
CA GLN A 56 -16.85 -7.51 1.84
C GLN A 56 -16.19 -6.25 2.41
N MET A 57 -16.05 -5.18 1.60
CA MET A 57 -15.54 -3.90 2.09
C MET A 57 -16.50 -3.28 3.11
N GLN A 58 -17.81 -3.21 2.81
CA GLN A 58 -18.81 -2.67 3.73
C GLN A 58 -18.83 -3.45 5.07
N GLN A 59 -18.74 -4.78 5.04
CA GLN A 59 -18.67 -5.61 6.24
C GLN A 59 -17.40 -5.33 7.08
N ALA A 60 -16.27 -5.08 6.42
CA ALA A 60 -15.02 -4.73 7.12
C ALA A 60 -15.09 -3.38 7.84
N PHE A 61 -15.93 -2.44 7.36
CA PHE A 61 -16.07 -1.09 7.93
C PHE A 61 -17.29 -0.90 8.84
N GLN A 62 -18.32 -1.75 8.75
CA GLN A 62 -19.51 -1.72 9.64
C GLN A 62 -19.20 -2.02 11.13
N THR A 63 -17.97 -2.40 11.49
CA THR A 63 -17.57 -2.62 12.90
C THR A 63 -17.20 -1.32 13.64
N THR A 64 -17.44 -0.15 13.03
CA THR A 64 -17.19 1.18 13.64
C THR A 64 -18.49 1.96 13.90
N ASP A 65 -19.60 1.28 14.20
CA ASP A 65 -20.71 1.91 14.90
C ASP A 65 -20.54 1.72 16.41
N GLU A 66 -20.03 2.77 17.04
CA GLU A 66 -19.97 2.93 18.48
C GLU A 66 -21.40 2.83 19.05
N PRO A 67 -21.72 1.89 19.95
CA PRO A 67 -23.05 1.83 20.54
C PRO A 67 -23.26 3.06 21.42
N VAL A 68 -24.13 3.96 20.96
CA VAL A 68 -24.69 5.05 21.75
C VAL A 68 -25.31 4.45 23.00
N SER A 69 -24.62 4.61 24.13
CA SER A 69 -25.11 4.17 25.44
C SER A 69 -26.33 4.99 25.80
N THR A 70 -27.51 4.42 25.56
CA THR A 70 -28.77 4.88 26.10
C THR A 70 -28.74 4.71 27.62
N ARG A 71 -28.66 5.86 28.30
CA ARG A 71 -29.18 6.17 29.64
C ARG A 71 -29.65 4.97 30.48
N ALA A 72 -28.88 4.64 31.52
CA ALA A 72 -29.37 3.90 32.69
C ALA A 72 -29.15 4.77 33.94
N GLU A 73 -30.14 5.62 34.22
CA GLU A 73 -30.31 6.22 35.54
C GLU A 73 -30.78 5.13 36.52
N GLY A 74 -30.11 5.03 37.67
CA GLY A 74 -30.67 4.48 38.91
C GLY A 74 -30.35 3.02 39.23
N ARG A 75 -29.40 2.80 40.15
CA ARG A 75 -29.72 2.35 41.52
C ARG A 75 -28.49 2.46 42.43
N ARG A 76 -28.50 3.44 43.34
CA ARG A 76 -27.68 3.39 44.56
C ARG A 76 -28.20 2.27 45.46
N GLY A 77 -27.27 1.52 46.06
CA GLY A 77 -27.51 0.64 47.20
C GLY A 77 -27.55 -0.84 46.84
N VAL A 78 -26.43 -1.55 47.03
CA VAL A 78 -26.15 -2.35 48.24
C VAL A 78 -24.63 -2.59 48.28
N LEU A 79 -23.94 -1.89 49.18
CA LEU A 79 -22.61 -2.30 49.64
C LEU A 79 -22.79 -3.54 50.50
N GLY A 80 -22.12 -4.66 50.16
CA GLY A 80 -22.03 -5.77 51.09
C GLY A 80 -21.54 -7.07 50.48
N ARG A 81 -20.25 -7.33 50.65
CA ARG A 81 -19.55 -8.61 50.41
C ARG A 81 -19.24 -8.90 48.93
N LEU A 82 -17.95 -8.78 48.57
CA LEU A 82 -17.14 -9.75 47.82
C LEU A 82 -15.78 -9.13 47.44
N LYS A 83 -15.00 -8.71 48.45
CA LYS A 83 -13.64 -8.15 48.28
C LYS A 83 -12.57 -9.15 47.80
N ALA A 84 -12.95 -10.41 47.54
CA ALA A 84 -12.07 -11.44 46.99
C ALA A 84 -12.11 -11.53 45.44
N GLY A 85 -13.09 -10.92 44.77
CA GLY A 85 -13.22 -10.92 43.30
C GLY A 85 -12.66 -9.67 42.60
N GLU A 86 -12.50 -8.55 43.32
CA GLU A 86 -12.08 -7.26 42.75
C GLU A 86 -10.64 -7.26 42.22
N ARG A 87 -9.72 -8.04 42.82
CA ARG A 87 -8.35 -8.17 42.28
C ARG A 87 -8.36 -8.87 40.92
N ARG A 88 -9.24 -9.87 40.73
CA ARG A 88 -9.36 -10.60 39.46
C ARG A 88 -9.93 -9.70 38.36
N GLY A 89 -10.93 -8.87 38.69
CA GLY A 89 -11.45 -7.85 37.76
C GLY A 89 -10.42 -6.77 37.40
N LYS A 90 -9.62 -6.30 38.37
CA LYS A 90 -8.53 -5.34 38.11
C LYS A 90 -7.40 -5.93 37.28
N VAL A 91 -7.03 -7.20 37.52
CA VAL A 91 -6.02 -7.90 36.71
C VAL A 91 -6.53 -8.12 35.29
N VAL A 92 -7.79 -8.54 35.11
CA VAL A 92 -8.40 -8.69 33.78
C VAL A 92 -8.44 -7.35 33.05
N ASN A 93 -8.88 -6.27 33.70
CA ASN A 93 -8.89 -4.94 33.08
C ASN A 93 -7.47 -4.45 32.73
N ALA A 94 -6.48 -4.71 33.58
CA ALA A 94 -5.09 -4.36 33.29
C ALA A 94 -4.54 -5.14 32.08
N VAL A 95 -4.87 -6.44 31.98
CA VAL A 95 -4.51 -7.26 30.81
C VAL A 95 -5.21 -6.77 29.55
N VAL A 96 -6.50 -6.46 29.59
CA VAL A 96 -7.25 -5.91 28.45
C VAL A 96 -6.65 -4.57 28.01
N ALA A 97 -6.37 -3.67 28.95
CA ALA A 97 -5.75 -2.37 28.65
C ALA A 97 -4.35 -2.55 28.03
N LEU A 98 -3.55 -3.49 28.54
CA LEU A 98 -2.24 -3.81 27.98
C LEU A 98 -2.37 -4.34 26.54
N VAL A 99 -3.29 -5.28 26.29
CA VAL A 99 -3.54 -5.83 24.95
C VAL A 99 -3.98 -4.74 23.98
N LEU A 100 -4.92 -3.87 24.37
CA LEU A 100 -5.37 -2.75 23.53
C LEU A 100 -4.21 -1.79 23.22
N THR A 101 -3.36 -1.51 24.21
CA THR A 101 -2.18 -0.66 24.03
C THR A 101 -1.19 -1.29 23.04
N LEU A 102 -0.96 -2.61 23.13
CA LEU A 102 -0.10 -3.34 22.20
C LEU A 102 -0.67 -3.36 20.78
N ILE A 103 -1.98 -3.52 20.62
CA ILE A 103 -2.65 -3.45 19.31
C ILE A 103 -2.51 -2.05 18.72
N ALA A 104 -2.80 -1.00 19.51
CA ALA A 104 -2.66 0.39 19.06
C ALA A 104 -1.21 0.72 18.68
N ALA A 105 -0.23 0.33 19.50
CA ALA A 105 1.19 0.52 19.21
C ALA A 105 1.63 -0.23 17.94
N SER A 106 1.14 -1.46 17.76
CA SER A 106 1.44 -2.27 16.56
C SER A 106 0.83 -1.67 15.30
N GLY A 107 -0.42 -1.20 15.38
CA GLY A 107 -1.09 -0.51 14.26
C GLY A 107 -0.39 0.80 13.88
N TRP A 108 0.05 1.58 14.88
CA TRP A 108 0.82 2.80 14.65
C TRP A 108 2.17 2.50 14.00
N LEU A 109 2.90 1.49 14.48
CA LEU A 109 4.16 1.04 13.88
C LEU A 109 4.00 0.48 12.47
N ALA A 110 2.85 -0.11 12.14
CA ALA A 110 2.55 -0.54 10.78
C ALA A 110 2.27 0.65 9.85
N ALA A 111 1.59 1.70 10.33
CA ALA A 111 1.26 2.88 9.54
C ALA A 111 2.49 3.71 9.13
N THR A 112 3.58 3.67 9.91
CA THR A 112 4.83 4.37 9.59
C THR A 112 5.69 3.66 8.54
N GLN A 113 5.35 2.42 8.16
CA GLN A 113 6.12 1.67 7.17
C GLN A 113 5.73 2.00 5.76
N VAL A 114 6.73 2.02 4.89
CA VAL A 114 6.49 2.16 3.46
C VAL A 114 5.94 0.84 2.91
N SER A 115 4.72 0.90 2.37
CA SER A 115 4.10 -0.25 1.70
C SER A 115 4.89 -0.65 0.45
N ARG A 116 4.80 -1.92 0.02
CA ARG A 116 5.49 -2.40 -1.19
C ARG A 116 5.08 -1.58 -2.42
N GLN A 117 3.79 -1.26 -2.52
CA GLN A 117 3.24 -0.47 -3.61
C GLN A 117 3.77 0.96 -3.61
N ALA A 118 3.81 1.62 -2.45
CA ALA A 118 4.34 2.98 -2.34
C ALA A 118 5.81 3.05 -2.76
N LEU A 119 6.63 2.07 -2.34
CA LEU A 119 8.04 2.02 -2.71
C LEU A 119 8.25 1.73 -4.21
N ASN A 120 7.45 0.82 -4.79
CA ASN A 120 7.48 0.53 -6.22
C ASN A 120 7.09 1.75 -7.06
N ASN A 121 6.02 2.44 -6.67
CA ASN A 121 5.58 3.67 -7.32
C ASN A 121 6.64 4.76 -7.23
N ALA A 122 7.25 4.93 -6.05
CA ALA A 122 8.36 5.85 -5.86
C ALA A 122 9.53 5.51 -6.79
N ALA A 123 9.86 4.23 -6.98
CA ALA A 123 10.96 3.82 -7.85
C ALA A 123 10.68 4.10 -9.33
N VAL A 124 9.43 3.92 -9.77
CA VAL A 124 9.00 4.27 -11.12
C VAL A 124 9.04 5.79 -11.33
N MET A 125 8.50 6.55 -10.38
CA MET A 125 8.51 8.02 -10.43
C MET A 125 9.93 8.58 -10.43
N ALA A 126 10.77 8.09 -9.53
CA ALA A 126 12.18 8.41 -9.47
C ALA A 126 12.89 8.11 -10.80
N LEU A 127 12.68 6.92 -11.37
CA LEU A 127 13.25 6.59 -12.68
C LEU A 127 12.78 7.56 -13.77
N ALA A 128 11.49 7.91 -13.80
CA ALA A 128 10.97 8.89 -14.75
C ALA A 128 11.61 10.28 -14.57
N GLU A 129 11.74 10.74 -13.32
CA GLU A 129 12.44 11.99 -12.99
C GLU A 129 13.90 11.95 -13.43
N THR A 130 14.62 10.85 -13.16
CA THR A 130 16.02 10.72 -13.57
C THR A 130 16.21 10.71 -15.08
N ALA A 131 15.24 10.17 -15.83
CA ALA A 131 15.27 10.22 -17.29
C ALA A 131 15.13 11.66 -17.81
N THR A 132 14.39 12.51 -17.10
CA THR A 132 14.27 13.95 -17.44
C THR A 132 15.45 14.80 -16.98
N ALA A 133 16.12 14.41 -15.89
CA ALA A 133 17.22 15.17 -15.27
C ALA A 133 18.55 15.16 -16.05
N GLN A 134 18.64 14.42 -17.16
CA GLN A 134 19.79 14.39 -18.08
C GLN A 134 21.15 14.17 -17.39
N TYR A 135 21.24 13.13 -16.54
CA TYR A 135 22.54 12.68 -16.03
C TYR A 135 23.46 12.29 -17.19
N SER A 136 24.65 12.89 -17.22
CA SER A 136 25.61 12.73 -18.32
C SER A 136 26.80 11.88 -17.89
N ALA A 137 27.58 11.38 -18.86
CA ALA A 137 28.82 10.66 -18.58
C ALA A 137 29.80 11.47 -17.69
N ALA A 138 29.75 12.80 -17.80
CA ALA A 138 30.56 13.74 -17.03
C ALA A 138 30.06 13.97 -15.59
N SER A 139 28.89 13.42 -15.20
CA SER A 139 28.38 13.56 -13.83
C SER A 139 29.39 12.94 -12.83
N PRO A 140 29.76 13.68 -11.77
CA PRO A 140 30.80 13.23 -10.84
C PRO A 140 30.36 11.99 -10.06
N THR A 141 31.28 11.05 -9.88
CA THR A 141 31.09 9.92 -8.97
C THR A 141 30.98 10.44 -7.54
N ARG A 142 29.93 10.06 -6.83
CA ARG A 142 29.82 10.26 -5.39
C ARG A 142 30.19 9.00 -4.62
N THR A 143 30.60 9.19 -3.37
CA THR A 143 30.81 8.13 -2.39
C THR A 143 30.03 8.50 -1.13
N ASP A 144 29.12 7.64 -0.70
CA ASP A 144 28.35 7.81 0.54
C ASP A 144 28.38 6.48 1.30
N VAL A 145 28.53 6.54 2.63
CA VAL A 145 28.60 5.35 3.49
C VAL A 145 27.27 4.59 3.53
N SER A 146 26.17 5.30 3.31
CA SER A 146 24.80 4.78 3.32
C SER A 146 24.44 4.15 1.97
N ALA A 147 25.17 4.48 0.91
CA ALA A 147 24.93 3.99 -0.43
C ALA A 147 25.61 2.61 -0.64
N PRO A 148 24.88 1.62 -1.18
CA PRO A 148 25.49 0.34 -1.52
C PRO A 148 26.63 0.48 -2.53
N ASN A 149 27.82 -0.03 -2.19
CA ASN A 149 28.96 -0.01 -3.11
C ASN A 149 28.74 -1.01 -4.25
N LEU A 150 28.37 -0.48 -5.42
CA LEU A 150 28.16 -1.22 -6.68
C LEU A 150 29.22 -0.88 -7.74
N ALA A 151 30.31 -0.19 -7.36
CA ALA A 151 31.37 0.19 -8.29
C ALA A 151 32.06 -1.03 -8.92
N ALA A 152 32.19 -2.13 -8.17
CA ALA A 152 32.76 -3.40 -8.63
C ALA A 152 32.02 -4.02 -9.82
N ILE A 153 30.73 -3.69 -10.01
CA ILE A 153 29.93 -4.17 -11.14
C ILE A 153 29.72 -3.10 -12.23
N GLY A 154 30.44 -1.98 -12.14
CA GLY A 154 30.39 -0.89 -13.11
C GLY A 154 29.24 0.10 -12.90
N LEU A 155 28.58 0.08 -11.73
CA LEU A 155 27.58 1.08 -11.36
C LEU A 155 28.21 2.20 -10.54
N ARG A 156 28.13 3.43 -11.07
CA ARG A 156 28.67 4.65 -10.46
C ARG A 156 27.55 5.44 -9.80
N LEU A 157 27.63 5.67 -8.49
CA LEU A 157 26.71 6.57 -7.80
C LEU A 157 26.93 8.01 -8.29
N VAL A 158 25.87 8.68 -8.74
CA VAL A 158 25.93 10.08 -9.21
C VAL A 158 25.10 11.02 -8.35
N ASP A 159 24.05 10.52 -7.71
CA ASP A 159 23.17 11.32 -6.87
C ASP A 159 22.48 10.49 -5.78
N GLN A 160 22.05 11.17 -4.72
CA GLN A 160 21.34 10.58 -3.59
C GLN A 160 20.38 11.60 -3.02
N ARG A 161 19.17 11.16 -2.67
CA ARG A 161 18.16 12.01 -2.02
C ARG A 161 17.27 11.22 -1.07
N VAL A 162 16.63 11.93 -0.16
CA VAL A 162 15.62 11.37 0.74
C VAL A 162 14.24 11.73 0.21
N LEU A 163 13.43 10.72 -0.09
CA LEU A 163 12.06 10.85 -0.53
C LEU A 163 11.11 10.82 0.67
N SER A 164 10.20 11.77 0.71
CA SER A 164 9.08 11.77 1.67
C SER A 164 7.85 11.25 0.95
N LEU A 165 7.48 9.99 1.21
CA LEU A 165 6.34 9.33 0.55
C LEU A 165 5.01 9.65 1.23
N SER A 166 5.06 9.94 2.52
CA SER A 166 3.95 10.41 3.36
C SER A 166 4.54 11.12 4.60
N PRO A 167 3.78 11.89 5.40
CA PRO A 167 4.33 12.65 6.53
C PRO A 167 5.22 11.85 7.49
N LEU A 168 4.98 10.54 7.62
CA LEU A 168 5.74 9.65 8.49
C LEU A 168 6.61 8.62 7.72
N GLN A 169 6.46 8.56 6.39
CA GLN A 169 7.06 7.52 5.56
C GLN A 169 8.19 8.10 4.71
N ARG A 170 9.39 7.56 4.90
CA ARG A 170 10.61 8.02 4.21
C ARG A 170 11.28 6.87 3.46
N ALA A 171 11.90 7.21 2.34
CA ALA A 171 12.78 6.31 1.59
C ALA A 171 14.03 7.06 1.16
N THR A 172 15.12 6.33 0.93
CA THR A 172 16.35 6.90 0.36
C THR A 172 16.47 6.42 -1.06
N GLU A 173 16.65 7.36 -1.98
CA GLU A 173 16.93 7.12 -3.38
C GLU A 173 18.41 7.31 -3.65
N PHE A 174 18.97 6.39 -4.43
CA PHE A 174 20.33 6.41 -4.95
C PHE A 174 20.27 6.26 -6.46
N ILE A 175 20.91 7.19 -7.17
CA ILE A 175 20.93 7.19 -8.63
C ILE A 175 22.31 6.74 -9.08
N TYR A 176 22.34 5.63 -9.81
CA TYR A 176 23.54 5.07 -10.40
C TYR A 176 23.54 5.24 -11.91
N LEU A 177 24.71 5.37 -12.51
CA LEU A 177 24.92 5.20 -13.95
C LEU A 177 25.63 3.88 -14.21
N ASN A 178 25.16 3.14 -15.20
CA ASN A 178 25.87 1.96 -15.70
C ASN A 178 26.98 2.33 -16.70
N GLY A 179 27.68 1.32 -17.23
CA GLY A 179 28.73 1.52 -18.25
C GLY A 179 28.24 2.20 -19.54
N ASP A 180 26.95 2.08 -19.85
CA ASP A 180 26.28 2.73 -20.99
C ASP A 180 25.76 4.15 -20.64
N ASN A 181 26.08 4.66 -19.45
CA ASN A 181 25.53 5.90 -18.86
C ASN A 181 23.99 5.93 -18.79
N ARG A 182 23.35 4.77 -18.69
CA ARG A 182 21.91 4.68 -18.40
C ARG A 182 21.66 4.72 -16.90
N PRO A 183 20.62 5.44 -16.45
CA PRO A 183 20.28 5.52 -15.04
C PRO A 183 19.74 4.18 -14.52
N VAL A 184 20.19 3.82 -13.32
CA VAL A 184 19.68 2.76 -12.48
C VAL A 184 19.33 3.39 -11.14
N VAL A 185 18.05 3.38 -10.79
CA VAL A 185 17.56 3.93 -9.54
C VAL A 185 17.46 2.81 -8.52
N LEU A 186 18.07 3.01 -7.35
CA LEU A 186 17.90 2.14 -6.20
C LEU A 186 17.18 2.93 -5.11
N ILE A 187 16.06 2.39 -4.63
CA ILE A 187 15.35 2.94 -3.47
C ILE A 187 15.40 1.94 -2.33
N SER A 188 15.70 2.44 -1.13
CA SER A 188 15.63 1.67 0.12
C SER A 188 14.71 2.35 1.14
N SER A 189 13.97 1.56 1.91
CA SER A 189 13.20 2.07 3.06
C SER A 189 13.17 1.06 4.20
N LEU A 190 12.97 1.55 5.43
CA LEU A 190 12.78 0.71 6.60
C LEU A 190 11.42 -0.02 6.53
N ALA A 191 11.46 -1.32 6.78
CA ALA A 191 10.31 -2.21 6.76
C ALA A 191 10.40 -3.24 7.92
N PRO A 192 10.36 -2.81 9.19
CA PRO A 192 10.60 -3.69 10.32
C PRO A 192 9.52 -4.75 10.56
N LEU A 193 8.32 -4.61 9.97
CA LEU A 193 7.26 -5.63 10.07
C LEU A 193 7.10 -6.42 8.77
N ALA A 194 7.90 -6.13 7.74
CA ALA A 194 7.81 -6.85 6.49
C ALA A 194 8.44 -8.25 6.61
N PRO A 195 7.84 -9.27 5.98
CA PRO A 195 8.46 -10.59 5.92
C PRO A 195 9.79 -10.51 5.17
N ALA A 196 10.79 -11.23 5.67
CA ALA A 196 12.06 -11.35 4.99
C ALA A 196 11.86 -12.03 3.62
N GLN A 197 12.44 -11.44 2.59
CA GLN A 197 12.45 -11.95 1.22
C GLN A 197 13.86 -11.76 0.69
N PRO A 198 14.80 -12.66 1.04
CA PRO A 198 16.22 -12.50 0.72
C PRO A 198 16.50 -12.68 -0.77
N GLN A 199 15.68 -13.47 -1.48
CA GLN A 199 15.71 -13.57 -2.93
C GLN A 199 14.94 -12.41 -3.56
N TRP A 200 15.49 -11.82 -4.62
CA TRP A 200 14.79 -10.76 -5.35
C TRP A 200 13.67 -11.34 -6.23
N ALA A 201 12.61 -10.56 -6.37
CA ALA A 201 11.52 -10.80 -7.31
C ALA A 201 11.53 -9.72 -8.40
N ALA A 202 11.32 -10.11 -9.65
CA ALA A 202 11.22 -9.19 -10.77
C ALA A 202 9.76 -8.86 -11.08
N LEU A 203 9.49 -7.57 -11.30
CA LEU A 203 8.22 -7.06 -11.81
C LEU A 203 8.51 -6.20 -13.03
N ARG A 204 7.81 -6.44 -14.14
CA ARG A 204 7.92 -5.64 -15.36
C ARG A 204 6.65 -4.81 -15.54
N ILE A 205 6.83 -3.52 -15.79
CA ILE A 205 5.76 -2.55 -16.03
C ILE A 205 6.12 -1.82 -17.32
N GLY A 206 5.58 -2.30 -18.46
CA GLY A 206 5.98 -1.81 -19.79
C GLY A 206 7.46 -2.04 -20.06
N GLU A 207 8.20 -0.97 -20.36
CA GLU A 207 9.66 -1.00 -20.55
C GLU A 207 10.43 -0.84 -19.24
N ILE A 208 9.77 -0.65 -18.09
CA ILE A 208 10.43 -0.56 -16.79
C ILE A 208 10.51 -1.94 -16.15
N ARG A 209 11.67 -2.26 -15.56
CA ARG A 209 11.87 -3.43 -14.72
C ARG A 209 12.19 -2.99 -13.30
N LEU A 210 11.47 -3.59 -12.35
CA LEU A 210 11.69 -3.46 -10.92
C LEU A 210 12.21 -4.79 -10.38
N LEU A 211 13.27 -4.74 -9.58
CA LEU A 211 13.78 -5.87 -8.81
C LEU A 211 13.62 -5.54 -7.33
N THR A 212 12.85 -6.35 -6.60
CA THR A 212 12.46 -6.04 -5.22
C THR A 212 12.88 -7.16 -4.28
N TRP A 213 13.42 -6.82 -3.11
CA TRP A 213 13.72 -7.79 -2.05
C TRP A 213 13.60 -7.12 -0.67
N THR A 214 13.66 -7.91 0.40
CA THR A 214 13.59 -7.42 1.77
C THR A 214 14.59 -8.19 2.65
N VAL A 215 15.56 -7.47 3.20
CA VAL A 215 16.65 -8.04 4.01
C VAL A 215 16.99 -7.06 5.13
N GLN A 216 17.36 -7.57 6.31
CA GLN A 216 17.77 -6.76 7.47
C GLN A 216 16.81 -5.57 7.78
N TRP A 217 15.50 -5.83 7.84
CA TRP A 217 14.47 -4.83 8.14
C TRP A 217 14.41 -3.68 7.12
N GLN A 218 15.01 -3.84 5.95
CA GLN A 218 14.98 -2.89 4.84
C GLN A 218 14.37 -3.54 3.61
N ARG A 219 13.54 -2.77 2.92
CA ARG A 219 13.06 -3.12 1.59
C ARG A 219 13.84 -2.34 0.56
N PHE A 220 14.23 -3.04 -0.50
CA PHE A 220 14.95 -2.46 -1.62
C PHE A 220 14.15 -2.64 -2.89
N VAL A 221 14.24 -1.65 -3.77
CA VAL A 221 13.72 -1.68 -5.13
C VAL A 221 14.78 -1.11 -6.05
N VAL A 222 15.23 -1.91 -7.01
CA VAL A 222 16.07 -1.44 -8.12
C VAL A 222 15.19 -1.27 -9.34
N ALA A 223 15.17 -0.08 -9.91
CA ALA A 223 14.41 0.29 -11.09
C ALA A 223 15.34 0.71 -12.23
N GLY A 224 14.99 0.29 -13.43
CA GLY A 224 15.64 0.71 -14.66
C GLY A 224 14.83 0.28 -15.88
N ASP A 225 15.25 0.72 -17.06
CA ASP A 225 14.73 0.15 -18.31
C ASP A 225 15.01 -1.37 -18.35
N ALA A 226 14.07 -2.15 -18.86
CA ALA A 226 14.12 -3.61 -18.89
C ALA A 226 15.32 -4.14 -19.70
N ARG A 227 15.88 -3.32 -20.60
CA ARG A 227 17.07 -3.59 -21.41
C ARG A 227 18.35 -3.05 -20.79
N THR A 228 18.27 -2.33 -19.67
CA THR A 228 19.46 -1.81 -18.99
C THR A 228 20.33 -2.94 -18.47
N HIS A 229 21.56 -3.01 -18.97
CA HIS A 229 22.57 -3.95 -18.49
C HIS A 229 22.97 -3.62 -17.04
N GLY A 230 23.25 -4.66 -16.27
CA GLY A 230 23.72 -4.54 -14.88
C GLY A 230 22.62 -4.51 -13.82
N LEU A 231 21.33 -4.37 -14.20
CA LEU A 231 20.21 -4.31 -13.26
C LEU A 231 20.11 -5.58 -12.40
N MET A 232 20.10 -6.75 -13.04
CA MET A 232 20.02 -8.05 -12.35
C MET A 232 21.27 -8.30 -11.51
N ARG A 233 22.45 -8.00 -12.05
CA ARG A 233 23.73 -8.15 -11.34
C ARG A 233 23.77 -7.29 -10.07
N ALA A 234 23.17 -6.10 -10.09
CA ALA A 234 23.06 -5.26 -8.90
C ALA A 234 22.21 -5.93 -7.82
N ALA A 235 21.04 -6.48 -8.18
CA ALA A 235 20.20 -7.22 -7.25
C ALA A 235 20.90 -8.47 -6.72
N ASP A 236 21.61 -9.23 -7.56
CA ASP A 236 22.38 -10.41 -7.15
C ASP A 236 23.44 -10.06 -6.09
N VAL A 237 24.29 -9.05 -6.37
CA VAL A 237 25.35 -8.63 -5.43
C VAL A 237 24.78 -8.12 -4.10
N MET A 238 23.61 -7.50 -4.12
CA MET A 238 22.96 -6.97 -2.90
C MET A 238 22.21 -8.03 -2.10
N THR A 239 21.84 -9.15 -2.71
CA THR A 239 21.12 -10.25 -2.04
C THR A 239 22.07 -11.36 -1.57
N MET A 240 23.30 -11.41 -2.07
CA MET A 240 24.36 -12.34 -1.65
C MET A 240 25.14 -11.89 -0.39
N ARG A 241 24.82 -10.73 0.19
CA ARG A 241 25.45 -10.18 1.41
C ARG A 241 24.64 -10.49 2.66
#